data_AF-A0A803JUL1-F1
#
_entry.id   AF-A0A803JUL1-F1
#
_cell.length_a   1.000
_cell.length_b   1.000
_cell.length_c   1.000
_cell.angle_alpha   90.00
_cell.angle_beta   90.00
_cell.angle_gamma   90.00
#
_symmetry.space_group_name_H-M   'P 1'
#
loop_
_entity.id
_entity.type
_entity.pdbx_description
1 polymer ?
#
loop_
_entity_poly.entity_id
_entity_poly.type
_entity_poly.pdbx_seq_one_letter_code
_entity_poly.pdbx_strand_id
1 'polypeptide(L)'
;MSSRELQQDLAAVDVKVYAATVRKRLRNFNLRGRCAWRKPLLSKRNIKVRLKFARENVDKRQDFWNNVLWTDGSKMELFGHQNRGFVWHKPNTAFQEKNLIPTVKHGGGSVMVWGRFAAAGPGNLTFIEFTMNSTVYQRVLEEHVRPSVRKLKLKRN
;
A
#
# COMPACT_ATOMS: atom_id res chain seq x y z
N MET A 1 -6.48 4.91 17.37
CA MET A 1 -7.41 5.42 18.38
C MET A 1 -8.62 4.52 18.59
N SER A 2 -8.44 3.49 19.40
CA SER A 2 -9.51 2.64 19.94
C SER A 2 -10.30 3.37 21.02
N SER A 3 -11.44 2.82 21.46
CA SER A 3 -12.19 3.40 22.59
C SER A 3 -11.46 3.29 23.92
N ARG A 4 -10.49 2.37 24.05
CA ARG A 4 -9.64 2.26 25.25
C ARG A 4 -8.56 3.34 25.25
N GLU A 5 -7.97 3.62 24.09
CA GLU A 5 -7.03 4.73 23.92
C GLU A 5 -7.72 6.07 24.24
N LEU A 6 -8.92 6.31 23.69
CA LEU A 6 -9.72 7.50 24.03
C LEU A 6 -10.07 7.59 25.53
N GLN A 7 -10.31 6.45 26.18
CA GLN A 7 -10.57 6.43 27.61
C GLN A 7 -9.33 6.87 28.40
N GLN A 8 -8.15 6.39 28.01
CA GLN A 8 -6.87 6.76 28.62
C GLN A 8 -6.56 8.25 28.42
N ASP A 9 -6.78 8.77 27.20
CA ASP A 9 -6.60 10.19 26.89
C ASP A 9 -7.52 11.08 27.73
N LEU A 10 -8.78 10.66 27.94
CA LEU A 10 -9.73 11.37 28.80
C LEU A 10 -9.34 11.28 30.28
N ALA A 11 -8.84 10.14 30.74
CA ALA A 11 -8.35 9.99 32.11
C ALA A 11 -7.14 10.89 32.39
N ALA A 12 -6.30 11.16 31.38
CA ALA A 12 -5.17 12.08 31.50
C ALA A 12 -5.58 13.55 31.74
N VAL A 13 -6.83 13.92 31.42
CA VAL A 13 -7.43 15.23 31.73
C VAL A 13 -8.46 15.13 32.87
N ASP A 14 -8.32 14.12 33.74
CA ASP A 14 -9.17 13.83 34.90
C ASP A 14 -10.66 13.54 34.59
N VAL A 15 -10.95 13.14 33.36
CA VAL A 15 -12.30 12.70 32.95
C VAL A 15 -12.40 11.18 33.04
N LYS A 16 -13.02 10.68 34.11
CA LYS A 16 -13.23 9.25 34.33
C LYS A 16 -14.48 8.76 33.60
N VAL A 17 -14.28 7.97 32.55
CA VAL A 17 -15.36 7.31 31.79
C VAL A 17 -15.00 5.85 31.53
N TYR A 18 -16.02 5.03 31.28
CA TYR A 18 -15.83 3.67 30.77
C TYR A 18 -15.68 3.69 29.25
N ALA A 19 -14.86 2.79 28.69
CA ALA A 19 -14.75 2.62 27.23
C ALA A 19 -16.11 2.33 26.55
N ALA A 20 -17.06 1.70 27.25
CA ALA A 20 -18.42 1.49 26.75
C ALA A 20 -19.17 2.81 26.53
N THR A 21 -19.03 3.76 27.46
CA THR A 21 -19.62 5.11 27.38
C THR A 21 -19.06 5.88 26.19
N VAL A 22 -17.73 5.83 25.98
CA VAL A 22 -17.08 6.43 24.80
C VAL A 22 -17.66 5.86 23.51
N ARG A 23 -17.76 4.53 23.39
CA ARG A 23 -18.35 3.88 22.20
C ARG A 23 -19.80 4.29 21.97
N LYS A 24 -20.62 4.33 23.03
CA LYS A 24 -22.04 4.73 22.95
C LYS A 24 -22.15 6.18 22.47
N ARG A 25 -21.37 7.10 23.05
CA ARG A 25 -21.37 8.52 22.67
C ARG A 25 -20.96 8.71 21.21
N LEU A 26 -19.89 8.05 20.75
CA LEU A 26 -19.44 8.12 19.35
C LEU A 26 -20.49 7.56 18.37
N ARG A 27 -21.19 6.47 18.74
CA ARG A 27 -22.29 5.93 17.94
C ARG A 27 -23.46 6.91 17.82
N ASN A 28 -23.77 7.69 18.86
CA ASN A 28 -24.79 8.74 18.79
C ASN A 28 -24.45 9.81 17.74
N PHE A 29 -23.16 10.04 17.45
CA PHE A 29 -22.69 10.91 16.36
C PHE A 29 -22.50 10.17 15.03
N ASN A 30 -23.04 8.95 14.90
CA ASN A 30 -22.90 8.07 13.74
C ASN A 30 -21.43 7.75 13.38
N LEU A 31 -20.53 7.75 14.37
CA LEU A 31 -19.13 7.35 14.22
C LEU A 31 -18.98 5.87 14.56
N ARG A 32 -18.33 5.13 13.67
CA ARG A 32 -18.03 3.71 13.85
C ARG A 32 -16.52 3.50 13.91
N GLY A 33 -16.06 2.82 14.95
CA GLY A 33 -14.67 2.39 15.07
C GLY A 33 -14.39 1.26 14.08
N ARG A 34 -13.37 1.45 13.25
CA ARG A 34 -12.87 0.46 12.27
C ARG A 34 -11.35 0.50 12.22
N CYS A 35 -10.75 -0.60 11.79
CA CYS A 35 -9.34 -0.57 11.39
C CYS A 35 -9.20 0.41 10.22
N ALA A 36 -8.28 1.35 10.34
CA ALA A 36 -8.04 2.32 9.28
C ALA A 36 -7.40 1.65 8.07
N TRP A 37 -7.75 2.16 6.89
CA TRP A 37 -7.03 1.78 5.67
C TRP A 37 -5.66 2.43 5.67
N ARG A 38 -4.64 1.63 5.40
CA ARG A 38 -3.29 2.11 5.17
C ARG A 38 -3.10 2.39 3.69
N LYS A 39 -2.90 3.66 3.35
CA LYS A 39 -2.71 4.10 1.96
C LYS A 39 -1.72 5.27 1.93
N PRO A 40 -0.90 5.40 0.88
CA PRO A 40 -0.10 6.60 0.69
C PRO A 40 -1.03 7.79 0.45
N LEU A 41 -0.69 8.94 1.04
CA LEU A 41 -1.36 10.21 0.75
C LEU A 41 -0.99 10.63 -0.67
N LEU A 42 -1.99 11.03 -1.46
CA LEU A 42 -1.82 11.40 -2.86
C LEU A 42 -2.03 12.90 -3.04
N SER A 43 -1.07 13.57 -3.68
CA SER A 43 -1.24 14.96 -4.08
C SER A 43 -2.37 15.09 -5.13
N LYS A 44 -3.01 16.26 -5.21
CA LYS A 44 -4.01 16.57 -6.25
C LYS A 44 -3.48 16.32 -7.67
N ARG A 45 -2.18 16.59 -7.91
CA ARG A 45 -1.49 16.30 -9.17
C ARG A 45 -1.47 14.79 -9.44
N ASN A 46 -1.04 13.98 -8.48
CA ASN A 46 -0.96 12.52 -8.64
C ASN A 46 -2.35 11.89 -8.84
N ILE A 47 -3.39 12.41 -8.19
CA ILE A 47 -4.77 11.97 -8.41
C ILE A 47 -5.18 12.17 -9.87
N LYS A 48 -4.94 13.36 -10.43
CA LYS A 48 -5.25 13.67 -11.84
C LYS A 48 -4.51 12.76 -12.81
N VAL A 49 -3.20 12.57 -12.61
CA VAL A 49 -2.36 11.71 -13.47
C VAL A 49 -2.82 10.26 -13.43
N ARG A 50 -3.10 9.72 -12.24
CA ARG A 50 -3.60 8.34 -12.08
C ARG A 50 -4.97 8.14 -12.72
N LEU A 51 -5.86 9.12 -12.59
CA LEU A 51 -7.19 9.06 -13.21
C LEU A 51 -7.09 9.11 -14.74
N LYS A 52 -6.21 9.95 -15.29
CA LYS A 52 -5.94 10.00 -16.73
C LYS A 52 -5.43 8.65 -17.24
N PHE A 53 -4.41 8.08 -16.58
CA PHE A 53 -3.88 6.77 -16.92
C PHE A 53 -4.97 5.68 -16.88
N ALA A 54 -5.83 5.65 -15.86
CA ALA A 54 -6.90 4.68 -15.76
C ALA A 54 -7.89 4.80 -16.93
N ARG A 55 -8.33 6.03 -17.26
CA ARG A 55 -9.25 6.27 -18.38
C ARG A 55 -8.64 5.89 -19.74
N GLU A 56 -7.36 6.15 -19.96
CA GLU A 56 -6.68 5.82 -21.22
C GLU A 56 -6.45 4.31 -21.42
N ASN A 57 -6.46 3.52 -20.34
CA ASN A 57 -6.11 2.11 -20.40
C ASN A 57 -7.27 1.16 -20.06
N VAL A 58 -8.42 1.66 -19.57
CA VAL A 58 -9.56 0.81 -19.16
C VAL A 58 -10.10 -0.04 -20.31
N ASP A 59 -10.13 0.49 -21.53
CA ASP A 59 -10.66 -0.20 -22.71
C ASP A 59 -9.60 -1.01 -23.48
N LYS A 60 -8.38 -1.15 -22.93
CA LYS A 60 -7.34 -1.98 -23.56
C LYS A 60 -7.78 -3.44 -23.57
N ARG A 61 -7.62 -4.09 -24.73
CA ARG A 61 -7.94 -5.51 -24.91
C ARG A 61 -7.14 -6.39 -23.97
N GLN A 62 -7.71 -7.52 -23.57
CA GLN A 62 -7.04 -8.48 -22.68
C GLN A 62 -5.66 -8.92 -23.20
N ASP A 63 -5.49 -9.07 -24.52
CA ASP A 63 -4.20 -9.44 -25.12
C ASP A 63 -3.08 -8.43 -24.83
N PHE A 64 -3.42 -7.14 -24.74
CA PHE A 64 -2.46 -6.12 -24.32
C PHE A 64 -1.97 -6.41 -22.90
N TRP A 65 -2.89 -6.60 -21.96
CA TRP A 65 -2.58 -6.89 -20.56
C TRP A 65 -1.86 -8.22 -20.37
N ASN A 66 -2.21 -9.24 -21.16
CA ASN A 66 -1.53 -10.53 -21.16
C ASN A 66 -0.06 -10.41 -21.58
N ASN A 67 0.26 -9.38 -22.34
CA ASN A 67 1.59 -9.13 -22.88
C ASN A 67 2.41 -8.09 -22.08
N VAL A 68 1.87 -7.56 -20.97
CA VAL A 68 2.60 -6.64 -20.09
C VAL A 68 3.50 -7.42 -19.13
N LEU A 69 4.79 -7.11 -19.13
CA LEU A 69 5.71 -7.51 -18.06
C LEU A 69 5.65 -6.47 -16.94
N TRP A 70 5.09 -6.85 -15.80
CA TRP A 70 5.08 -6.04 -14.59
C TRP A 70 6.37 -6.25 -13.82
N THR A 71 6.98 -5.17 -13.36
CA THR A 71 8.21 -5.23 -12.55
C THR A 71 8.11 -4.28 -11.37
N ASP A 72 8.54 -4.72 -10.19
CA ASP A 72 8.58 -3.86 -9.01
C ASP A 72 9.67 -4.29 -8.02
N GLY A 73 10.14 -3.32 -7.23
CA GLY A 73 11.05 -3.53 -6.11
C GLY A 73 10.30 -3.50 -4.80
N SER A 74 10.33 -4.61 -4.06
CA SER A 74 9.73 -4.68 -2.73
C SER A 74 10.79 -4.87 -1.67
N LYS A 75 10.66 -4.10 -0.58
CA LYS A 75 11.42 -4.27 0.65
C LYS A 75 10.67 -5.26 1.53
N MET A 76 11.27 -6.41 1.80
CA MET A 76 10.78 -7.38 2.77
C MET A 76 11.45 -7.11 4.12
N GLU A 77 10.65 -6.75 5.12
CA GLU A 77 11.12 -6.46 6.47
C GLU A 77 11.09 -7.73 7.32
N LEU A 78 12.15 -7.96 8.11
CA LEU A 78 12.25 -9.15 8.96
C LEU A 78 11.20 -9.12 10.08
N PHE A 79 10.92 -7.93 10.61
CA PHE A 79 9.88 -7.67 11.59
C PHE A 79 8.80 -6.79 10.97
N GLY A 80 7.69 -7.39 10.56
CA GLY A 80 6.58 -6.66 9.95
C GLY A 80 5.86 -5.73 10.93
N HIS A 81 5.38 -4.59 10.44
CA HIS A 81 4.59 -3.64 11.24
C HIS A 81 3.19 -4.16 11.59
N GLN A 82 3.05 -4.86 12.72
CA GLN A 82 1.77 -5.41 13.21
C GLN A 82 0.79 -4.38 13.81
N ASN A 83 1.08 -3.08 13.81
CA ASN A 83 0.30 -2.14 14.61
C ASN A 83 -0.98 -1.63 13.91
N ARG A 84 -2.07 -2.41 13.95
CA ARG A 84 -3.37 -2.03 13.35
C ARG A 84 -3.93 -0.78 14.03
N GLY A 85 -3.85 0.37 13.36
CA GLY A 85 -4.44 1.60 13.89
C GLY A 85 -5.96 1.65 13.66
N PHE A 86 -6.69 2.06 14.70
CA PHE A 86 -8.13 2.26 14.66
C PHE A 86 -8.50 3.73 14.41
N VAL A 87 -9.54 3.95 13.61
CA VAL A 87 -10.14 5.27 13.34
C VAL A 87 -11.65 5.21 13.52
N TRP A 88 -12.24 6.35 13.92
CA TRP A 88 -13.68 6.52 14.05
C TRP A 88 -14.18 7.39 12.92
N HIS A 89 -15.02 6.85 12.04
CA HIS A 89 -15.52 7.59 10.88
C HIS A 89 -16.99 7.27 10.58
N LYS A 90 -17.62 8.14 9.78
CA LYS A 90 -19.00 7.94 9.31
C LYS A 90 -19.04 6.83 8.24
N PRO A 91 -20.20 6.18 8.01
CA PRO A 91 -20.36 5.27 6.88
C PRO A 91 -19.91 5.90 5.56
N ASN A 92 -19.31 5.12 4.67
CA ASN A 92 -18.84 5.53 3.33
C ASN A 92 -17.74 6.60 3.27
N THR A 93 -17.13 6.97 4.40
CA THR A 93 -16.00 7.93 4.41
C THR A 93 -14.63 7.29 4.61
N ALA A 94 -14.53 5.95 4.54
CA ALA A 94 -13.31 5.20 4.89
C ALA A 94 -12.08 5.60 4.06
N PHE A 95 -12.27 6.06 2.83
CA PHE A 95 -11.19 6.48 1.92
C PHE A 95 -10.91 7.98 1.91
N GLN A 96 -11.58 8.76 2.76
CA GLN A 96 -11.23 10.17 2.93
C GLN A 96 -9.87 10.27 3.63
N GLU A 97 -9.05 11.23 3.19
CA GLU A 97 -7.67 11.40 3.63
C GLU A 97 -7.49 11.37 5.16
N LYS A 98 -8.36 12.09 5.89
CA LYS A 98 -8.38 12.15 7.35
C LYS A 98 -8.66 10.82 8.07
N ASN A 99 -9.17 9.81 7.36
CA ASN A 99 -9.52 8.49 7.91
C ASN A 99 -8.49 7.41 7.50
N LEU A 100 -7.42 7.80 6.80
CA LEU A 100 -6.34 6.91 6.39
C LEU A 100 -5.19 7.00 7.40
N ILE A 101 -4.48 5.88 7.58
CA ILE A 101 -3.19 5.90 8.29
C ILE A 101 -2.08 5.91 7.24
N PRO A 102 -1.21 6.93 7.23
CA PRO A 102 -0.08 6.97 6.31
C PRO A 102 0.86 5.81 6.60
N THR A 103 1.47 5.26 5.55
CA THR A 103 2.46 4.20 5.66
C THR A 103 3.86 4.78 5.67
N VAL A 104 4.62 4.53 6.73
CA VAL A 104 6.07 4.78 6.81
C VAL A 104 6.75 3.42 7.05
N LYS A 105 7.91 3.16 6.43
CA LYS A 105 8.63 1.86 6.46
C LYS A 105 10.01 1.97 7.09
N HIS A 106 10.17 1.70 8.40
CA HIS A 106 11.49 1.68 9.06
C HIS A 106 11.58 0.69 10.23
N GLY A 107 12.70 -0.04 10.33
CA GLY A 107 13.11 -0.84 11.52
C GLY A 107 13.46 -2.30 11.23
N GLY A 108 14.32 -2.91 12.07
CA GLY A 108 14.43 -4.37 12.21
C GLY A 108 15.22 -5.17 11.16
N GLY A 109 15.87 -4.51 10.20
CA GLY A 109 16.55 -5.18 9.08
C GLY A 109 15.59 -5.58 7.95
N SER A 110 16.09 -5.60 6.72
CA SER A 110 15.26 -5.87 5.55
C SER A 110 16.10 -6.32 4.36
N VAL A 111 15.49 -7.12 3.50
CA VAL A 111 16.05 -7.49 2.19
C VAL A 111 15.25 -6.79 1.09
N MET A 112 15.95 -6.24 0.10
CA MET A 112 15.31 -5.71 -1.09
C MET A 112 15.24 -6.80 -2.14
N VAL A 113 14.07 -6.94 -2.74
CA VAL A 113 13.80 -7.95 -3.75
C VAL A 113 13.20 -7.26 -4.98
N TRP A 114 13.70 -7.59 -6.17
CA TRP A 114 13.12 -7.12 -7.42
C TRP A 114 12.48 -8.29 -8.17
N GLY A 115 11.18 -8.16 -8.42
CA GLY A 115 10.36 -9.19 -9.04
C GLY A 115 9.81 -8.74 -10.37
N ARG A 116 9.54 -9.72 -11.24
CA ARG A 116 8.81 -9.51 -12.49
C ARG A 116 7.77 -10.59 -12.66
N PHE A 117 6.65 -10.28 -13.30
CA PHE A 117 5.65 -11.27 -13.68
C PHE A 117 4.83 -10.77 -14.87
N ALA A 118 4.17 -11.69 -15.56
CA ALA A 118 3.18 -11.38 -16.58
C ALA A 118 1.92 -12.22 -16.32
N ALA A 119 0.88 -12.06 -17.15
CA ALA A 119 -0.32 -12.90 -17.04
C ALA A 119 0.00 -14.40 -17.20
N ALA A 120 1.05 -14.74 -17.96
CA ALA A 120 1.53 -16.11 -18.13
C ALA A 120 2.14 -16.73 -16.87
N GLY A 121 2.47 -15.93 -15.85
CA GLY A 121 3.00 -16.42 -14.58
C GLY A 121 4.16 -15.59 -14.02
N PRO A 122 4.74 -16.05 -12.90
CA PRO A 122 5.86 -15.38 -12.25
C PRO A 122 7.13 -15.47 -13.09
N GLY A 123 7.85 -14.35 -13.17
CA GLY A 123 9.23 -14.29 -13.66
C GLY A 123 10.22 -14.62 -12.54
N ASN A 124 11.51 -14.34 -12.81
CA ASN A 124 12.55 -14.56 -11.81
C ASN A 124 12.54 -13.46 -10.74
N LEU A 125 12.89 -13.86 -9.52
CA LEU A 125 13.06 -12.97 -8.38
C LEU A 125 14.55 -12.73 -8.14
N THR A 126 14.97 -11.47 -8.03
CA THR A 126 16.37 -11.10 -7.78
C THR A 126 16.51 -10.45 -6.40
N PHE A 127 17.37 -11.00 -5.56
CA PHE A 127 17.77 -10.38 -4.30
C PHE A 127 18.75 -9.25 -4.55
N ILE A 128 18.56 -8.12 -3.88
CA ILE A 128 19.41 -6.95 -4.00
C ILE A 128 20.00 -6.69 -2.61
N GLU A 129 21.29 -6.97 -2.49
CA GLU A 129 22.04 -6.89 -1.23
C GLU A 129 22.32 -5.45 -0.80
N PHE A 130 22.32 -4.51 -1.75
CA PHE A 130 22.64 -3.10 -1.51
C PHE A 130 21.40 -2.20 -1.65
N THR A 131 21.51 -0.97 -1.13
CA THR A 131 20.52 0.08 -1.42
C THR A 131 20.46 0.31 -2.92
N MET A 132 19.28 0.11 -3.52
CA MET A 132 19.08 0.31 -4.96
C MET A 132 19.32 1.77 -5.34
N ASN A 133 20.39 2.00 -6.10
CA ASN A 133 20.65 3.26 -6.80
C ASN A 133 20.31 3.12 -8.29
N SER A 134 20.40 4.22 -9.04
CA SER A 134 20.05 4.24 -10.47
C SER A 134 20.90 3.27 -11.30
N THR A 135 22.20 3.18 -11.04
CA THR A 135 23.12 2.30 -11.76
C THR A 135 22.79 0.83 -11.55
N VAL A 136 22.56 0.41 -10.30
CA VAL A 136 22.13 -0.95 -9.97
C VAL A 136 20.80 -1.26 -10.63
N TYR A 137 19.86 -0.31 -10.62
CA TYR A 137 18.56 -0.49 -11.25
C TYR A 137 18.66 -0.69 -12.77
N GLN A 138 19.46 0.11 -13.47
CA GLN A 138 19.66 -0.02 -14.91
C GLN A 138 20.29 -1.38 -15.27
N ARG A 139 21.34 -1.79 -14.54
CA ARG A 139 21.96 -3.10 -14.71
C ARG A 139 20.94 -4.24 -14.53
N VAL A 140 20.15 -4.16 -13.46
CA VAL A 140 19.13 -5.16 -13.14
C VAL A 140 18.02 -5.21 -14.21
N LEU A 141 17.66 -4.08 -14.83
CA LEU A 141 16.74 -4.06 -15.98
C LEU A 141 17.36 -4.76 -17.19
N GLU A 142 18.59 -4.40 -17.55
CA GLU A 142 19.27 -4.94 -18.73
C GLU A 142 19.48 -6.45 -18.62
N GLU A 143 19.95 -6.92 -17.46
CA GLU A 143 20.26 -8.33 -17.21
C GLU A 143 19.02 -9.21 -17.21
N HIS A 144 17.86 -8.71 -16.76
CA HIS A 144 16.75 -9.60 -16.40
C HIS A 144 15.44 -9.35 -17.15
N VAL A 145 15.22 -8.18 -17.76
CA VAL A 145 13.99 -7.92 -18.53
C VAL A 145 13.94 -8.80 -19.77
N ARG A 146 15.00 -8.78 -20.60
CA ARG A 146 15.02 -9.54 -21.87
C ARG A 146 14.89 -11.05 -21.64
N PRO A 147 15.61 -11.68 -20.70
CA PRO A 147 15.39 -13.10 -20.41
C PRO A 147 13.97 -13.40 -19.93
N SER A 148 13.36 -12.52 -19.11
CA SER A 148 11.99 -12.71 -18.63
C SER A 148 10.96 -12.66 -19.75
N VAL A 149 11.09 -11.71 -20.70
CA VAL A 149 10.24 -11.61 -21.90
C VAL A 149 10.28 -12.90 -22.70
N ARG A 150 11.48 -13.46 -22.93
CA ARG A 150 11.66 -14.73 -23.65
C ARG A 150 11.06 -15.92 -22.89
N LYS A 151 11.37 -16.03 -21.59
CA LYS A 151 10.88 -17.11 -20.72
C LYS A 151 9.36 -17.13 -20.64
N LEU A 152 8.74 -15.95 -20.53
CA LEU A 152 7.29 -15.79 -20.43
C LEU A 152 6.60 -15.72 -21.81
N LYS A 153 7.35 -15.91 -22.90
CA LYS A 153 6.86 -15.92 -24.30
C LYS A 153 6.02 -14.70 -24.65
N LEU A 154 6.42 -13.53 -24.15
CA LEU A 154 5.73 -12.27 -24.44
C LEU A 154 6.05 -11.85 -25.88
N LYS A 155 5.01 -11.37 -26.59
CA LYS A 155 5.09 -10.93 -27.97
C LYS A 155 5.74 -9.54 -28.04
N ARG A 156 6.41 -9.26 -29.15
CA ARG A 156 6.83 -7.90 -29.47
C ARG A 156 5.61 -7.20 -30.09
N ASN A 157 5.09 -6.17 -29.42
CA ASN A 157 4.04 -5.31 -29.96
C ASN A 157 4.62 -4.38 -31.02
#